data_AF-A0A7C5E436-F1
#
_entry.id   AF-A0A7C5E436-F1
#
_cell.length_a   1.000
_cell.length_b   1.000
_cell.length_c   1.000
_cell.angle_alpha   90.00
_cell.angle_beta   90.00
_cell.angle_gamma   90.00
#
_symmetry.space_group_name_H-M   'P 1'
#
loop_
_entity.id
_entity.type
_entity.pdbx_description
1 polymer ?
#
loop_
_entity_poly.entity_id
_entity_poly.type
_entity_poly.pdbx_seq_one_letter_code
_entity_poly.pdbx_strand_id
1 'polypeptide(L)'
;MYDAQLSNLISTALARLQSEMAGAAPVMTQHVTRWMEHLAGSIPPEHYFKHPQAFPSLLLPWWLEKSLREMPDLDFQADLVYSTINGYYAIRLADNLMDGHATVEYQLLPALNFFQTEFQAAYQPYFAAGHPFWDFFRAAWFHSAEVTLQDALLTELDAVQFEQIAAQKTSAARIPLAAVCHHYGRTDRLEPWSRLVDLLGCWHQFLNDLFGWHRDYERRTTTYFLSEAERRRRPNEPVLSWVAREGFGWGMAQAQGWMSALQALAQELGSPELVSYLETREEMLQRQATEASAGLVALRKLASVGKEWTAI
;
A
#
# COMPACT_ATOMS: atom_id res chain seq x y z
N MET A 1 14.47 9.76 3.42
CA MET A 1 13.02 9.68 3.19
C MET A 1 12.27 9.96 4.49
N TYR A 2 12.48 9.17 5.55
CA TYR A 2 12.00 9.51 6.90
C TYR A 2 13.00 10.43 7.59
N ASP A 3 12.53 11.57 8.11
CA ASP A 3 13.35 12.38 9.01
C ASP A 3 13.40 11.76 10.42
N ALA A 4 14.27 12.31 11.26
CA ALA A 4 14.51 11.80 12.61
C ALA A 4 13.26 11.90 13.52
N GLN A 5 12.43 12.93 13.33
CA GLN A 5 11.24 13.14 14.17
C GLN A 5 10.18 12.08 13.83
N LEU A 6 9.82 11.92 12.56
CA LEU A 6 8.86 10.89 12.15
C LEU A 6 9.37 9.49 12.47
N SER A 7 10.68 9.24 12.30
CA SER A 7 11.28 7.96 12.69
C SER A 7 11.10 7.66 14.17
N ASN A 8 11.26 8.65 15.04
CA ASN A 8 11.03 8.50 16.47
C ASN A 8 9.55 8.24 16.78
N LEU A 9 8.62 8.97 16.13
CA LEU A 9 7.18 8.77 16.30
C LEU A 9 6.76 7.33 15.95
N ILE A 10 7.31 6.75 14.88
CA ILE A 10 7.02 5.36 14.47
C ILE A 10 7.49 4.37 15.56
N SER A 11 8.72 4.52 16.05
CA SER A 11 9.24 3.67 17.12
C SER A 11 8.42 3.80 18.41
N THR A 12 8.05 5.03 18.79
CA THR A 12 7.22 5.29 19.96
C THR A 12 5.81 4.70 19.81
N ALA A 13 5.20 4.80 18.62
CA ALA A 13 3.88 4.25 18.35
C ALA A 13 3.84 2.72 18.48
N LEU A 14 4.87 2.02 18.01
CA LEU A 14 4.99 0.57 18.17
C LEU A 14 5.18 0.16 19.64
N ALA A 15 6.02 0.90 20.38
CA ALA A 15 6.17 0.68 21.82
C ALA A 15 4.85 0.93 22.57
N ARG A 16 4.11 1.98 22.21
CA ARG A 16 2.77 2.26 22.75
C ARG A 16 1.81 1.11 22.44
N LEU A 17 1.78 0.61 21.21
CA LEU A 17 0.90 -0.50 20.81
C LEU A 17 1.13 -1.73 21.67
N GLN A 18 2.40 -2.12 21.85
CA GLN A 18 2.76 -3.25 22.71
C GLN A 18 2.38 -3.01 24.17
N SER A 19 2.62 -1.80 24.69
CA SER A 19 2.29 -1.43 26.07
C SER A 19 0.78 -1.46 26.35
N GLU A 20 -0.02 -0.82 25.48
CA GLU A 20 -1.49 -0.77 25.62
C GLU A 20 -2.10 -2.17 25.51
N MET A 21 -1.64 -2.97 24.54
CA MET A 21 -2.10 -4.34 24.39
C MET A 21 -1.71 -5.21 25.59
N ALA A 22 -0.50 -5.03 26.13
CA ALA A 22 -0.05 -5.77 27.31
C ALA A 22 -0.91 -5.46 28.54
N GLY A 23 -1.33 -4.20 28.69
CA GLY A 23 -2.23 -3.77 29.77
C GLY A 23 -3.65 -4.31 29.63
N ALA A 24 -4.22 -4.27 28.43
CA ALA A 24 -5.63 -4.65 28.20
C ALA A 24 -5.83 -6.16 27.92
N ALA A 25 -4.86 -6.80 27.27
CA ALA A 25 -4.97 -8.16 26.71
C ALA A 25 -3.59 -8.87 26.67
N PRO A 26 -3.01 -9.25 27.82
CA PRO A 26 -1.63 -9.74 27.91
C PRO A 26 -1.37 -11.03 27.13
N VAL A 27 -2.34 -11.95 27.06
CA VAL A 27 -2.21 -13.18 26.27
C VAL A 27 -2.13 -12.84 24.77
N MET A 28 -3.03 -11.99 24.30
CA MET A 28 -3.08 -11.55 22.91
C MET A 28 -1.78 -10.86 22.48
N THR A 29 -1.20 -10.03 23.36
CA THR A 29 0.06 -9.32 23.12
C THR A 29 1.19 -10.26 22.70
N GLN A 30 1.36 -11.39 23.40
CA GLN A 30 2.43 -12.33 23.08
C GLN A 30 2.30 -12.89 21.66
N HIS A 31 1.08 -13.20 21.24
CA HIS A 31 0.82 -13.77 19.92
C HIS A 31 0.88 -12.72 18.81
N VAL A 32 0.34 -11.53 19.06
CA VAL A 32 0.40 -10.40 18.13
C VAL A 32 1.84 -9.93 17.91
N THR A 33 2.65 -9.78 18.97
CA THR A 33 4.04 -9.37 18.84
C THR A 33 4.83 -10.34 17.97
N ARG A 34 4.68 -11.66 18.17
CA ARG A 34 5.33 -12.67 17.32
C ARG A 34 4.88 -12.59 15.86
N TRP A 35 3.59 -12.32 15.64
CA TRP A 35 3.06 -12.12 14.29
C TRP A 35 3.62 -10.87 13.63
N MET A 36 3.72 -9.75 14.36
CA MET A 36 4.35 -8.52 13.87
C MET A 36 5.84 -8.72 13.55
N GLU A 37 6.57 -9.44 14.40
CA GLU A 37 7.97 -9.84 14.15
C GLU A 37 8.08 -10.72 12.90
N HIS A 38 7.17 -11.68 12.73
CA HIS A 38 7.14 -12.54 11.54
C HIS A 38 6.88 -11.75 10.26
N LEU A 39 5.95 -10.78 10.29
CA LEU A 39 5.70 -9.88 9.17
C LEU A 39 6.92 -9.03 8.80
N ALA A 40 7.68 -8.58 9.81
CA ALA A 40 8.90 -7.81 9.62
C ALA A 40 10.08 -8.70 9.14
N GLY A 41 10.02 -10.01 9.36
CA GLY A 41 11.08 -10.93 8.99
C GLY A 41 12.33 -10.75 9.86
N SER A 42 13.48 -10.46 9.25
CA SER A 42 14.75 -10.29 9.96
C SER A 42 15.06 -8.85 10.38
N ILE A 43 14.18 -7.90 10.05
CA ILE A 43 14.34 -6.49 10.43
C ILE A 43 13.45 -6.13 11.62
N PRO A 44 13.82 -5.10 12.40
CA PRO A 44 12.95 -4.58 13.45
C PRO A 44 11.57 -4.15 12.90
N PRO A 45 10.46 -4.34 13.63
CA PRO A 45 9.12 -3.97 13.18
C PRO A 45 8.97 -2.51 12.76
N GLU A 46 9.70 -1.58 13.38
CA GLU A 46 9.70 -0.17 12.99
C GLU A 46 10.30 0.06 11.59
N HIS A 47 11.22 -0.81 11.14
CA HIS A 47 11.81 -0.73 9.80
C HIS A 47 10.85 -1.21 8.72
N TYR A 48 9.92 -2.08 9.07
CA TYR A 48 8.86 -2.53 8.17
C TYR A 48 8.04 -1.36 7.63
N PHE A 49 7.62 -0.45 8.50
CA PHE A 49 6.88 0.77 8.12
C PHE A 49 7.73 1.83 7.43
N LYS A 50 9.07 1.71 7.50
CA LYS A 50 10.02 2.63 6.85
C LYS A 50 10.58 2.06 5.55
N HIS A 51 10.10 0.89 5.11
CA HIS A 51 10.60 0.25 3.91
C HIS A 51 10.32 1.15 2.69
N PRO A 52 11.30 1.46 1.84
CA PRO A 52 11.14 2.42 0.74
C PRO A 52 10.19 1.94 -0.37
N GLN A 53 9.74 0.69 -0.29
CA GLN A 53 8.71 0.12 -1.17
C GLN A 53 7.33 -0.01 -0.54
N ALA A 54 7.19 0.25 0.76
CA ALA A 54 5.88 0.26 1.38
C ALA A 54 5.04 1.44 0.88
N PHE A 55 3.72 1.27 0.89
CA PHE A 55 2.81 2.39 0.68
C PHE A 55 3.06 3.45 1.78
N PRO A 56 3.24 4.75 1.43
CA PRO A 56 3.74 5.76 2.36
C PRO A 56 2.66 6.30 3.31
N SER A 57 1.84 5.43 3.92
CA SER A 57 0.68 5.81 4.74
C SER A 57 1.02 6.71 5.94
N LEU A 58 2.23 6.58 6.50
CA LEU A 58 2.72 7.42 7.61
C LEU A 58 3.35 8.73 7.15
N LEU A 59 3.82 8.79 5.90
CA LEU A 59 4.45 9.97 5.33
C LEU A 59 3.43 10.93 4.74
N LEU A 60 2.32 10.43 4.19
CA LEU A 60 1.27 11.24 3.60
C LEU A 60 0.69 12.30 4.56
N PRO A 61 0.21 11.96 5.78
CA PRO A 61 -0.27 12.97 6.74
C PRO A 61 0.85 13.89 7.26
N TRP A 62 2.09 13.39 7.34
CA TRP A 62 3.26 14.20 7.70
C TRP A 62 3.54 15.28 6.66
N TRP A 63 3.60 14.92 5.37
CA TRP A 63 3.82 15.86 4.27
C TRP A 63 2.65 16.83 4.09
N LEU A 64 1.41 16.35 4.25
CA LEU A 64 0.25 17.23 4.23
C LEU A 64 0.35 18.29 5.33
N GLU A 65 0.64 17.92 6.57
CA GLU A 65 0.79 18.91 7.63
C GLU A 65 1.93 19.91 7.34
N LYS A 66 3.08 19.42 6.87
CA LYS A 66 4.21 20.30 6.49
C LYS A 66 3.88 21.26 5.34
N SER A 67 2.91 20.91 4.48
CA SER A 67 2.41 21.83 3.44
C SER A 67 1.47 22.90 3.99
N LEU A 68 0.93 22.71 5.20
CA LEU A 68 0.02 23.64 5.87
C LEU A 68 0.73 24.53 6.89
N ARG A 69 1.85 24.08 7.45
CA ARG A 69 2.63 24.78 8.47
C ARG A 69 4.10 24.39 8.46
N GLU A 70 4.95 25.26 9.00
CA GLU A 70 6.40 25.07 9.02
C GLU A 70 6.85 23.93 9.95
N MET A 71 6.26 23.85 11.16
CA MET A 71 6.60 22.87 12.20
C MET A 71 5.40 21.96 12.47
N PRO A 72 5.52 20.64 12.27
CA PRO A 72 4.46 19.68 12.63
C PRO A 72 4.15 19.68 14.13
N ASP A 73 2.87 19.48 14.46
CA ASP A 73 2.41 19.18 15.81
C ASP A 73 2.74 17.73 16.15
N LEU A 74 3.78 17.55 16.96
CA LEU A 74 4.32 16.22 17.24
C LEU A 74 3.37 15.36 18.08
N ASP A 75 2.54 15.97 18.93
CA ASP A 75 1.58 15.21 19.76
C ASP A 75 0.45 14.70 18.87
N PHE A 76 -0.08 15.56 18.01
CA PHE A 76 -1.08 15.16 17.01
C PHE A 76 -0.54 14.11 16.05
N GLN A 77 0.67 14.30 15.51
CA GLN A 77 1.30 13.32 14.61
C GLN A 77 1.62 12.00 15.32
N ALA A 78 1.96 12.00 16.61
CA ALA A 78 2.13 10.77 17.37
C ALA A 78 0.84 9.93 17.38
N ASP A 79 -0.31 10.57 17.58
CA ASP A 79 -1.62 9.90 17.54
C ASP A 79 -2.02 9.45 16.13
N LEU A 80 -1.72 10.24 15.09
CA LEU A 80 -1.95 9.84 13.69
C LEU A 80 -1.12 8.62 13.30
N VAL A 81 0.16 8.59 13.67
CA VAL A 81 1.05 7.45 13.41
C VAL A 81 0.56 6.22 14.17
N TYR A 82 0.24 6.37 15.46
CA TYR A 82 -0.31 5.29 16.28
C TYR A 82 -1.61 4.71 15.71
N SER A 83 -2.55 5.59 15.35
CA SER A 83 -3.80 5.22 14.67
C SER A 83 -3.51 4.45 13.38
N THR A 84 -2.69 5.01 12.50
CA THR A 84 -2.42 4.42 11.17
C THR A 84 -1.75 3.06 11.27
N ILE A 85 -0.87 2.83 12.26
CA ILE A 85 -0.25 1.52 12.51
C ILE A 85 -1.30 0.50 12.97
N ASN A 86 -2.22 0.88 13.87
CA ASN A 86 -3.31 -0.01 14.29
C ASN A 86 -4.26 -0.33 13.13
N GLY A 87 -4.65 0.68 12.34
CA GLY A 87 -5.48 0.49 11.14
C GLY A 87 -4.79 -0.41 10.11
N TYR A 88 -3.48 -0.23 9.91
CA TYR A 88 -2.68 -1.09 9.05
C TYR A 88 -2.71 -2.55 9.51
N TYR A 89 -2.45 -2.82 10.80
CA TYR A 89 -2.47 -4.19 11.29
C TYR A 89 -3.85 -4.84 11.25
N ALA A 90 -4.93 -4.06 11.44
CA ALA A 90 -6.29 -4.56 11.25
C ALA A 90 -6.52 -5.02 9.80
N ILE A 91 -6.16 -4.18 8.81
CA ILE A 91 -6.27 -4.51 7.39
C ILE A 91 -5.38 -5.71 7.06
N ARG A 92 -4.10 -5.66 7.44
CA ARG A 92 -3.13 -6.71 7.12
C ARG A 92 -3.51 -8.07 7.68
N LEU A 93 -4.11 -8.11 8.87
CA LEU A 93 -4.59 -9.35 9.48
C LEU A 93 -5.77 -9.94 8.70
N ALA A 94 -6.72 -9.11 8.27
CA ALA A 94 -7.84 -9.55 7.44
C ALA A 94 -7.39 -9.99 6.05
N ASP A 95 -6.51 -9.23 5.39
CA ASP A 95 -6.00 -9.52 4.05
C ASP A 95 -5.22 -10.83 4.02
N ASN A 96 -4.34 -11.09 5.00
CA ASN A 96 -3.60 -12.36 5.08
C ASN A 96 -4.54 -13.57 5.13
N LEU A 97 -5.72 -13.44 5.76
CA LEU A 97 -6.73 -14.49 5.76
C LEU A 97 -7.41 -14.64 4.40
N MET A 98 -7.82 -13.53 3.80
CA MET A 98 -8.51 -13.51 2.51
C MET A 98 -7.61 -14.04 1.37
N ASP A 99 -6.33 -13.73 1.41
CA ASP A 99 -5.34 -14.17 0.41
C ASP A 99 -4.95 -15.65 0.53
N GLY A 100 -5.44 -16.36 1.56
CA GLY A 100 -5.01 -17.74 1.85
C GLY A 100 -3.56 -17.83 2.33
N HIS A 101 -2.97 -16.73 2.80
CA HIS A 101 -1.65 -16.67 3.44
C HIS A 101 -1.69 -17.03 4.94
N ALA A 102 -2.88 -17.34 5.45
CA ALA A 102 -3.14 -17.64 6.85
C ALA A 102 -2.31 -18.82 7.36
N THR A 103 -1.38 -18.55 8.26
CA THR A 103 -0.67 -19.59 9.03
C THR A 103 -1.08 -19.55 10.49
N VAL A 104 -1.22 -18.35 11.06
CA VAL A 104 -1.57 -18.12 12.48
C VAL A 104 -2.72 -17.12 12.64
N GLU A 105 -3.04 -16.38 11.58
CA GLU A 105 -3.94 -15.24 11.58
C GLU A 105 -5.36 -15.57 12.03
N TYR A 106 -5.84 -16.81 11.78
CA TYR A 106 -7.18 -17.22 12.21
C TYR A 106 -7.33 -17.16 13.74
N GLN A 107 -6.28 -17.53 14.47
CA GLN A 107 -6.25 -17.48 15.94
C GLN A 107 -6.13 -16.05 16.47
N LEU A 108 -5.69 -15.11 15.62
CA LEU A 108 -5.51 -13.70 15.95
C LEU A 108 -6.73 -12.84 15.64
N LEU A 109 -7.79 -13.40 15.03
CA LEU A 109 -9.02 -12.65 14.73
C LEU A 109 -9.57 -11.79 15.90
N PRO A 110 -9.53 -12.25 17.18
CA PRO A 110 -9.94 -11.40 18.30
C PRO A 110 -9.13 -10.09 18.44
N ALA A 111 -7.87 -10.06 17.94
CA ALA A 111 -7.03 -8.86 17.96
C ALA A 111 -7.56 -7.74 17.05
N LEU A 112 -8.43 -8.04 16.08
CA LEU A 112 -9.13 -7.01 15.30
C LEU A 112 -9.90 -6.05 16.19
N ASN A 113 -10.50 -6.52 17.28
CA ASN A 113 -11.22 -5.66 18.22
C ASN A 113 -10.30 -4.61 18.84
N PHE A 114 -9.07 -4.99 19.20
CA PHE A 114 -8.07 -4.07 19.74
C PHE A 114 -7.62 -3.08 18.67
N PHE A 115 -7.16 -3.58 17.51
CA PHE A 115 -6.64 -2.72 16.46
C PHE A 115 -7.68 -1.71 15.95
N GLN A 116 -8.93 -2.12 15.77
CA GLN A 116 -10.00 -1.22 15.33
C GLN A 116 -10.37 -0.20 16.41
N THR A 117 -10.37 -0.60 17.68
CA THR A 117 -10.61 0.32 18.81
C THR A 117 -9.53 1.38 18.88
N GLU A 118 -8.25 0.99 18.89
CA GLU A 118 -7.13 1.93 18.97
C GLU A 118 -6.98 2.79 17.71
N PHE A 119 -7.30 2.23 16.53
CA PHE A 119 -7.37 2.98 15.28
C PHE A 119 -8.34 4.17 15.38
N GLN A 120 -9.55 3.93 15.90
CA GLN A 120 -10.57 4.96 16.03
C GLN A 120 -10.33 5.88 17.24
N ALA A 121 -9.94 5.32 18.39
CA ALA A 121 -9.85 6.02 19.67
C ALA A 121 -8.84 7.17 19.65
N ALA A 122 -7.74 7.02 18.91
CA ALA A 122 -6.71 8.04 18.73
C ALA A 122 -7.26 9.38 18.18
N TYR A 123 -8.39 9.38 17.48
CA TYR A 123 -9.01 10.59 16.94
C TYR A 123 -9.96 11.30 17.92
N GLN A 124 -10.41 10.64 18.98
CA GLN A 124 -11.40 11.17 19.91
C GLN A 124 -10.97 12.43 20.68
N PRO A 125 -9.68 12.60 21.07
CA PRO A 125 -9.22 13.84 21.68
C PRO A 125 -9.36 15.07 20.76
N TYR A 126 -9.35 14.86 19.43
CA TYR A 126 -9.32 15.93 18.43
C TYR A 126 -10.69 16.27 17.84
N PHE A 127 -11.61 15.30 17.82
CA PHE A 127 -12.91 15.46 17.17
C PHE A 127 -14.05 15.01 18.06
N ALA A 128 -14.90 15.96 18.47
CA ALA A 128 -16.15 15.67 19.17
C ALA A 128 -17.04 14.72 18.36
N ALA A 129 -17.92 13.97 19.04
CA ALA A 129 -18.75 12.93 18.40
C ALA A 129 -19.60 13.43 17.21
N GLY A 130 -20.05 14.68 17.23
CA GLY A 130 -20.82 15.30 16.13
C GLY A 130 -19.97 15.96 15.03
N HIS A 131 -18.65 15.81 15.07
CA HIS A 131 -17.75 16.47 14.12
C HIS A 131 -17.78 15.76 12.73
N PRO A 132 -17.79 16.50 11.60
CA PRO A 132 -17.89 15.92 10.25
C PRO A 132 -16.81 14.90 9.86
N PHE A 133 -15.64 14.97 10.52
CA PHE A 133 -14.57 13.97 10.38
C PHE A 133 -15.10 12.53 10.54
N TRP A 134 -16.02 12.29 11.47
CA TRP A 134 -16.51 10.94 11.74
C TRP A 134 -17.35 10.38 10.59
N ASP A 135 -18.06 11.23 9.84
CA ASP A 135 -18.78 10.80 8.64
C ASP A 135 -17.80 10.37 7.56
N PHE A 136 -16.73 11.15 7.36
CA PHE A 136 -15.64 10.80 6.44
C PHE A 136 -14.94 9.50 6.86
N PHE A 137 -14.58 9.38 8.14
CA PHE A 137 -13.92 8.19 8.70
C PHE A 137 -14.71 6.92 8.39
N ARG A 138 -16.01 6.91 8.72
CA ARG A 138 -16.86 5.73 8.49
C ARG A 138 -17.02 5.42 7.02
N ALA A 139 -17.25 6.45 6.19
CA ALA A 139 -17.39 6.28 4.75
C ALA A 139 -16.12 5.67 4.13
N ALA A 140 -14.95 6.23 4.42
CA ALA A 140 -13.68 5.75 3.88
C ALA A 140 -13.34 4.33 4.39
N TRP A 141 -13.55 4.06 5.69
CA TRP A 141 -13.25 2.75 6.28
C TRP A 141 -14.14 1.64 5.71
N PHE A 142 -15.46 1.86 5.66
CA PHE A 142 -16.38 0.87 5.11
C PHE A 142 -16.23 0.71 3.61
N HIS A 143 -15.94 1.79 2.88
CA HIS A 143 -15.72 1.69 1.44
C HIS A 143 -14.47 0.87 1.11
N SER A 144 -13.37 1.06 1.85
CA SER A 144 -12.16 0.22 1.70
C SER A 144 -12.50 -1.26 1.89
N ALA A 145 -13.25 -1.62 2.94
CA ALA A 145 -13.66 -3.01 3.19
C ALA A 145 -14.57 -3.59 2.10
N GLU A 146 -15.57 -2.81 1.64
CA GLU A 146 -16.48 -3.21 0.56
C GLU A 146 -15.70 -3.48 -0.75
N VAL A 147 -14.77 -2.58 -1.11
CA VAL A 147 -13.95 -2.74 -2.33
C VAL A 147 -13.00 -3.93 -2.22
N THR A 148 -12.40 -4.18 -1.06
CA THR A 148 -11.56 -5.37 -0.83
C THR A 148 -12.37 -6.66 -1.00
N LEU A 149 -13.61 -6.71 -0.51
CA LEU A 149 -14.49 -7.85 -0.72
C LEU A 149 -14.88 -8.01 -2.20
N GLN A 150 -15.23 -6.91 -2.87
CA GLN A 150 -15.57 -6.94 -4.29
C GLN A 150 -14.42 -7.49 -5.13
N ASP A 151 -13.20 -7.02 -4.88
CA ASP A 151 -11.99 -7.50 -5.57
C ASP A 151 -11.77 -9.01 -5.39
N ALA A 152 -11.90 -9.52 -4.16
CA ALA A 152 -11.73 -10.94 -3.87
C ALA A 152 -12.75 -11.84 -4.60
N LEU A 153 -13.87 -11.28 -5.06
CA LEU A 153 -14.92 -11.97 -5.80
C LEU A 153 -14.76 -11.85 -7.33
N LEU A 154 -13.82 -11.05 -7.83
CA LEU A 154 -13.63 -10.87 -9.27
C LEU A 154 -12.83 -12.00 -9.91
N THR A 155 -13.29 -12.42 -11.08
CA THR A 155 -12.62 -13.44 -11.90
C THR A 155 -11.80 -12.84 -13.05
N GLU A 156 -12.07 -11.59 -13.41
CA GLU A 156 -11.32 -10.81 -14.41
C GLU A 156 -11.34 -9.34 -14.03
N LEU A 157 -10.27 -8.61 -14.37
CA LEU A 157 -10.19 -7.16 -14.25
C LEU A 157 -9.88 -6.51 -15.60
N ASP A 158 -10.65 -5.49 -15.96
CA ASP A 158 -10.24 -4.52 -16.98
C ASP A 158 -9.55 -3.29 -16.35
N ALA A 159 -9.08 -2.37 -17.19
CA ALA A 159 -8.38 -1.17 -16.73
C ALA A 159 -9.25 -0.26 -15.85
N VAL A 160 -10.54 -0.09 -16.18
CA VAL A 160 -11.45 0.79 -15.46
C VAL A 160 -11.76 0.21 -14.08
N GLN A 161 -12.02 -1.10 -14.02
CA GLN A 161 -12.22 -1.84 -12.78
C GLN A 161 -10.95 -1.80 -11.92
N PHE A 162 -9.78 -2.02 -12.52
CA PHE A 162 -8.51 -1.94 -11.80
C PHE A 162 -8.31 -0.56 -11.18
N GLU A 163 -8.47 0.52 -11.93
CA GLU A 163 -8.29 1.87 -11.40
C GLU A 163 -9.27 2.18 -10.27
N GLN A 164 -10.53 1.78 -10.41
CA GLN A 164 -11.54 1.94 -9.35
C GLN A 164 -11.16 1.14 -8.10
N ILE A 165 -10.78 -0.12 -8.25
CA ILE A 165 -10.52 -0.99 -7.11
C ILE A 165 -9.19 -0.63 -6.44
N ALA A 166 -8.11 -0.49 -7.20
CA ALA A 166 -6.79 -0.20 -6.66
C ALA A 166 -6.76 1.15 -5.94
N ALA A 167 -7.42 2.18 -6.48
CA ALA A 167 -7.55 3.47 -5.82
C ALA A 167 -8.32 3.36 -4.50
N GLN A 168 -9.46 2.67 -4.51
CA GLN A 168 -10.39 2.66 -3.37
C GLN A 168 -10.02 1.64 -2.29
N LYS A 169 -9.24 0.59 -2.59
CA LYS A 169 -8.65 -0.29 -1.58
C LYS A 169 -7.79 0.50 -0.59
N THR A 170 -7.03 1.48 -1.10
CA THR A 170 -6.21 2.37 -0.28
C THR A 170 -6.98 3.57 0.31
N SER A 171 -8.30 3.65 0.15
CA SER A 171 -9.10 4.79 0.62
C SER A 171 -9.01 5.03 2.14
N ALA A 172 -8.75 4.00 2.94
CA ALA A 172 -8.50 4.14 4.38
C ALA A 172 -7.27 5.02 4.68
N ALA A 173 -6.28 5.11 3.78
CA ALA A 173 -5.14 6.02 3.93
C ALA A 173 -5.53 7.52 3.85
N ARG A 174 -6.75 7.83 3.38
CA ARG A 174 -7.29 9.21 3.37
C ARG A 174 -7.77 9.65 4.76
N ILE A 175 -8.02 8.72 5.68
CA ILE A 175 -8.52 9.02 7.03
C ILE A 175 -7.56 9.94 7.81
N PRO A 176 -6.25 9.63 7.96
CA PRO A 176 -5.32 10.54 8.63
C PRO A 176 -5.15 11.87 7.87
N LEU A 177 -5.34 11.90 6.54
CA LEU A 177 -5.34 13.16 5.78
C LEU A 177 -6.55 14.03 6.11
N ALA A 178 -7.74 13.43 6.20
CA ALA A 178 -8.94 14.13 6.64
C ALA A 178 -8.79 14.64 8.07
N ALA A 179 -8.14 13.89 8.95
CA ALA A 179 -7.83 14.36 10.30
C ALA A 179 -6.97 15.62 10.26
N VAL A 180 -5.86 15.64 9.52
CA VAL A 180 -5.01 16.83 9.37
C VAL A 180 -5.79 18.02 8.79
N CYS A 181 -6.54 17.79 7.71
CA CYS A 181 -7.36 18.83 7.07
C CYS A 181 -8.41 19.42 8.02
N HIS A 182 -9.11 18.58 8.78
CA HIS A 182 -10.11 19.05 9.72
C HIS A 182 -9.49 19.76 10.93
N HIS A 183 -8.42 19.20 11.48
CA HIS A 183 -7.75 19.75 12.66
C HIS A 183 -7.21 21.17 12.40
N TYR A 184 -6.78 21.47 11.18
CA TYR A 184 -6.30 22.80 10.79
C TYR A 184 -7.27 23.63 9.96
N GLY A 185 -8.53 23.19 9.81
CA GLY A 185 -9.56 23.96 9.08
C GLY A 185 -9.26 24.13 7.58
N ARG A 186 -8.55 23.17 6.97
CA ARG A 186 -8.11 23.15 5.57
C ARG A 186 -8.71 21.98 4.79
N THR A 187 -10.02 21.80 4.91
CA THR A 187 -10.78 20.76 4.17
C THR A 187 -10.72 20.95 2.65
N ASP A 188 -10.41 22.17 2.18
CA ASP A 188 -10.10 22.47 0.78
C ASP A 188 -8.93 21.65 0.21
N ARG A 189 -8.02 21.18 1.08
CA ARG A 189 -6.86 20.35 0.69
C ARG A 189 -7.16 18.86 0.61
N LEU A 190 -8.28 18.40 1.18
CA LEU A 190 -8.56 16.96 1.27
C LEU A 190 -8.74 16.32 -0.09
N GLU A 191 -9.47 16.96 -1.00
CA GLU A 191 -9.74 16.41 -2.33
C GLU A 191 -8.47 16.31 -3.20
N PRO A 192 -7.63 17.37 -3.33
CA PRO A 192 -6.35 17.25 -4.02
C PRO A 192 -5.44 16.12 -3.49
N TRP A 193 -5.35 15.96 -2.17
CA TRP A 193 -4.56 14.89 -1.56
C TRP A 193 -5.20 13.51 -1.71
N SER A 194 -6.53 13.43 -1.74
CA SER A 194 -7.25 12.18 -2.02
C SER A 194 -6.96 11.69 -3.44
N ARG A 195 -6.96 12.59 -4.44
CA ARG A 195 -6.58 12.24 -5.82
C ARG A 195 -5.15 11.69 -5.93
N LEU A 196 -4.21 12.24 -5.13
CA LEU A 196 -2.86 11.69 -5.03
C LEU A 196 -2.87 10.27 -4.45
N VAL A 197 -3.59 10.05 -3.34
CA VAL A 197 -3.69 8.72 -2.72
C VAL A 197 -4.23 7.69 -3.70
N ASP A 198 -5.23 8.05 -4.48
CA ASP A 198 -5.90 7.16 -5.44
C ASP A 198 -4.93 6.73 -6.54
N LEU A 199 -4.27 7.70 -7.16
CA LEU A 199 -3.29 7.44 -8.20
C LEU A 199 -2.08 6.66 -7.65
N LEU A 200 -1.67 6.95 -6.42
CA LEU A 200 -0.56 6.25 -5.77
C LEU A 200 -0.95 4.81 -5.44
N GLY A 201 -2.20 4.57 -5.04
CA GLY A 201 -2.77 3.25 -4.83
C GLY A 201 -2.76 2.42 -6.10
N CYS A 202 -3.24 2.98 -7.22
CA CYS A 202 -3.17 2.35 -8.55
C CYS A 202 -1.73 2.00 -8.93
N TRP A 203 -0.81 2.97 -8.84
CA TRP A 203 0.59 2.76 -9.20
C TRP A 203 1.24 1.69 -8.31
N HIS A 204 1.02 1.75 -6.99
CA HIS A 204 1.61 0.80 -6.04
C HIS A 204 1.07 -0.62 -6.26
N GLN A 205 -0.24 -0.78 -6.39
CA GLN A 205 -0.85 -2.08 -6.66
C GLN A 205 -0.35 -2.66 -7.98
N PHE A 206 -0.29 -1.84 -9.04
CA PHE A 206 0.18 -2.33 -10.33
C PHE A 206 1.65 -2.77 -10.30
N LEU A 207 2.51 -2.08 -9.56
CA LEU A 207 3.88 -2.54 -9.38
C LEU A 207 3.95 -3.89 -8.67
N ASN A 208 3.10 -4.12 -7.67
CA ASN A 208 3.01 -5.41 -7.00
C ASN A 208 2.56 -6.50 -7.99
N ASP A 209 1.55 -6.23 -8.82
CA ASP A 209 1.08 -7.15 -9.86
C ASP A 209 2.16 -7.42 -10.92
N LEU A 210 2.86 -6.38 -11.37
CA LEU A 210 3.88 -6.46 -12.42
C LEU A 210 5.12 -7.22 -11.97
N PHE A 211 5.65 -6.96 -10.78
CA PHE A 211 6.85 -7.65 -10.28
C PHE A 211 6.52 -8.97 -9.56
N GLY A 212 5.28 -9.14 -9.10
CA GLY A 212 4.74 -10.35 -8.48
C GLY A 212 4.15 -11.37 -9.45
N TRP A 213 4.00 -11.00 -10.73
CA TRP A 213 3.19 -11.72 -11.73
C TRP A 213 3.39 -13.24 -11.76
N HIS A 214 4.63 -13.73 -11.58
CA HIS A 214 4.93 -15.16 -11.63
C HIS A 214 4.28 -15.91 -10.47
N ARG A 215 4.43 -15.39 -9.26
CA ARG A 215 3.83 -15.95 -8.04
C ARG A 215 2.30 -15.89 -8.13
N ASP A 216 1.78 -14.78 -8.63
CA ASP A 216 0.33 -14.57 -8.75
C ASP A 216 -0.26 -15.52 -9.81
N TYR A 217 0.47 -15.77 -10.90
CA TYR A 217 0.12 -16.77 -11.90
C TYR A 217 0.13 -18.20 -11.32
N GLU A 218 1.15 -18.58 -10.56
CA GLU A 218 1.22 -19.89 -9.89
C GLU A 218 0.05 -20.12 -8.92
N ARG A 219 -0.38 -19.06 -8.23
CA ARG A 219 -1.48 -19.08 -7.27
C ARG A 219 -2.86 -18.90 -7.90
N ARG A 220 -2.92 -18.64 -9.22
CA ARG A 220 -4.16 -18.31 -9.94
C ARG A 220 -4.86 -17.08 -9.36
N THR A 221 -4.08 -16.12 -8.86
CA THR A 221 -4.58 -14.84 -8.40
C THR A 221 -4.94 -13.99 -9.61
N THR A 222 -6.17 -13.47 -9.64
CA THR A 222 -6.61 -12.52 -10.67
C THR A 222 -5.95 -11.18 -10.42
N THR A 223 -5.08 -10.73 -11.34
CA THR A 223 -4.48 -9.39 -11.31
C THR A 223 -4.76 -8.67 -12.62
N TYR A 224 -4.65 -7.34 -12.62
CA TYR A 224 -4.84 -6.58 -13.86
C TYR A 224 -3.76 -6.93 -14.90
N PHE A 225 -2.50 -7.08 -14.46
CA PHE A 225 -1.40 -7.47 -15.35
C PHE A 225 -1.64 -8.83 -16.02
N LEU A 226 -2.11 -9.83 -15.27
CA LEU A 226 -2.40 -11.17 -15.82
C LEU A 226 -3.67 -11.18 -16.67
N SER A 227 -4.67 -10.35 -16.34
CA SER A 227 -5.85 -10.16 -17.18
C SER A 227 -5.46 -9.59 -18.55
N GLU A 228 -4.54 -8.62 -18.59
CA GLU A 228 -4.00 -8.09 -19.84
C GLU A 228 -3.12 -9.09 -20.59
N ALA A 229 -2.40 -9.97 -19.87
CA ALA A 229 -1.70 -11.08 -20.49
C ALA A 229 -2.65 -11.98 -21.27
N GLU A 230 -3.80 -12.34 -20.70
CA GLU A 230 -4.82 -13.15 -21.36
C GLU A 230 -5.44 -12.47 -22.58
N ARG A 231 -5.65 -11.14 -22.52
CA ARG A 231 -6.18 -10.37 -23.66
C ARG A 231 -5.18 -10.17 -24.79
N ARG A 232 -3.88 -10.08 -24.49
CA ARG A 232 -2.84 -9.64 -25.45
C ARG A 232 -1.93 -10.76 -25.96
N ARG A 233 -1.82 -11.88 -25.24
CA ARG A 233 -1.01 -13.01 -25.70
C ARG A 233 -1.58 -13.60 -26.99
N ARG A 234 -0.69 -14.12 -27.83
CA ARG A 234 -1.10 -14.83 -29.06
C ARG A 234 -1.82 -16.14 -28.69
N PRO A 235 -2.66 -16.70 -29.58
CA PRO A 235 -3.22 -18.03 -29.37
C PRO A 235 -2.12 -19.05 -29.06
N ASN A 236 -2.30 -19.82 -27.98
CA ASN A 236 -1.34 -20.81 -27.47
C ASN A 236 0.02 -20.27 -26.99
N GLU A 237 0.19 -18.95 -26.86
CA GLU A 237 1.40 -18.36 -26.25
C GLU A 237 1.33 -18.50 -24.72
N PRO A 238 2.34 -19.13 -24.07
CA PRO A 238 2.41 -19.15 -22.61
C PRO A 238 2.57 -17.73 -22.05
N VAL A 239 2.00 -17.44 -20.88
CA VAL A 239 2.09 -16.12 -20.22
C VAL A 239 3.55 -15.65 -20.09
N LEU A 240 4.46 -16.52 -19.65
CA LEU A 240 5.90 -16.20 -19.58
C LEU A 240 6.48 -15.73 -20.93
N SER A 241 6.04 -16.33 -22.04
CA SER A 241 6.50 -15.93 -23.38
C SER A 241 5.98 -14.55 -23.76
N TRP A 242 4.73 -14.25 -23.41
CA TRP A 242 4.15 -12.91 -23.59
C TRP A 242 4.88 -11.86 -22.74
N VAL A 243 5.12 -12.14 -21.46
CA VAL A 243 5.85 -11.23 -20.54
C VAL A 243 7.23 -10.88 -21.10
N ALA A 244 7.98 -11.89 -21.55
CA ALA A 244 9.32 -11.70 -22.11
C ALA A 244 9.32 -11.02 -23.50
N ARG A 245 8.25 -11.15 -24.27
CA ARG A 245 8.13 -10.56 -25.61
C ARG A 245 7.71 -9.10 -25.56
N GLU A 246 6.69 -8.77 -24.78
CA GLU A 246 6.10 -7.43 -24.71
C GLU A 246 5.53 -7.05 -23.35
N GLY A 247 5.04 -8.02 -22.56
CA GLY A 247 4.24 -7.73 -21.37
C GLY A 247 4.98 -6.91 -20.32
N PHE A 248 6.25 -7.23 -20.04
CA PHE A 248 7.05 -6.45 -19.10
C PHE A 248 7.27 -5.02 -19.57
N GLY A 249 7.61 -4.83 -20.86
CA GLY A 249 7.81 -3.50 -21.44
C GLY A 249 6.52 -2.67 -21.44
N TRP A 250 5.39 -3.29 -21.75
CA TRP A 250 4.07 -2.66 -21.65
C TRP A 250 3.76 -2.24 -20.20
N GLY A 251 3.96 -3.13 -19.23
CA GLY A 251 3.73 -2.83 -17.83
C GLY A 251 4.59 -1.68 -17.33
N MET A 252 5.89 -1.69 -17.65
CA MET A 252 6.79 -0.59 -17.31
C MET A 252 6.33 0.75 -17.91
N ALA A 253 5.81 0.75 -19.15
CA ALA A 253 5.27 1.97 -19.76
C ALA A 253 4.01 2.48 -19.03
N GLN A 254 3.12 1.59 -18.56
CA GLN A 254 1.97 1.98 -17.74
C GLN A 254 2.41 2.60 -16.40
N ALA A 255 3.34 1.92 -15.70
CA ALA A 255 3.86 2.39 -14.42
C ALA A 255 4.54 3.77 -14.54
N GLN A 256 5.27 4.01 -15.64
CA GLN A 256 5.88 5.31 -15.93
C GLN A 256 4.83 6.40 -16.19
N GLY A 257 3.75 6.09 -16.91
CA GLY A 257 2.66 7.02 -17.15
C GLY A 257 2.01 7.52 -15.86
N TRP A 258 1.70 6.60 -14.93
CA TRP A 258 1.19 6.98 -13.61
C TRP A 258 2.23 7.71 -12.76
N MET A 259 3.52 7.35 -12.82
CA MET A 259 4.57 8.09 -12.11
C MET A 259 4.64 9.55 -12.56
N SER A 260 4.58 9.82 -13.87
CA SER A 260 4.57 11.20 -14.38
C SER A 260 3.33 11.98 -13.90
N ALA A 261 2.16 11.33 -13.85
CA ALA A 261 0.95 11.95 -13.31
C ALA A 261 1.06 12.20 -11.78
N LEU A 262 1.68 11.29 -11.03
CA LEU A 262 1.97 11.49 -9.60
C LEU A 262 2.91 12.67 -9.36
N GLN A 263 3.97 12.80 -10.17
CA GLN A 263 4.92 13.91 -10.07
C GLN A 263 4.24 15.25 -10.37
N ALA A 264 3.37 15.31 -11.38
CA ALA A 264 2.58 16.50 -11.68
C ALA A 264 1.67 16.89 -10.50
N LEU A 265 0.94 15.93 -9.92
CA LEU A 265 0.11 16.18 -8.74
C LEU A 265 0.95 16.62 -7.53
N ALA A 266 2.12 16.02 -7.31
CA ALA A 266 2.99 16.41 -6.20
C ALA A 266 3.49 17.86 -6.32
N GLN A 267 3.76 18.33 -7.54
CA GLN A 267 4.09 19.72 -7.81
C GLN A 267 2.89 20.65 -7.53
N GLU A 268 1.69 20.28 -7.97
CA GLU A 268 0.46 21.06 -7.69
C GLU A 268 0.15 21.16 -6.19
N LEU A 269 0.44 20.10 -5.43
CA LEU A 269 0.27 20.07 -3.98
C LEU A 269 1.33 20.90 -3.23
N GLY A 270 2.42 21.29 -3.91
CA GLY A 270 3.47 22.12 -3.33
C GLY A 270 4.21 21.44 -2.17
N SER A 271 4.41 20.11 -2.25
CA SER A 271 5.16 19.34 -1.24
C SER A 271 6.51 18.89 -1.79
N PRO A 272 7.62 19.58 -1.47
CA PRO A 272 8.96 19.21 -1.94
C PRO A 272 9.38 17.79 -1.52
N GLU A 273 8.98 17.35 -0.33
CA GLU A 273 9.30 16.03 0.18
C GLU A 273 8.57 14.92 -0.58
N LEU A 274 7.32 15.16 -0.98
CA LEU A 274 6.57 14.24 -1.83
C LEU A 274 7.20 14.15 -3.24
N VAL A 275 7.65 15.28 -3.80
CA VAL A 275 8.37 15.29 -5.09
C VAL A 275 9.64 14.44 -4.98
N SER A 276 10.47 14.69 -3.96
CA SER A 276 11.70 13.93 -3.73
C SER A 276 11.45 12.44 -3.47
N TYR A 277 10.35 12.10 -2.78
CA TYR A 277 9.90 10.72 -2.60
C TYR A 277 9.62 10.05 -3.95
N LEU A 278 8.84 10.70 -4.82
CA LEU A 278 8.45 10.13 -6.11
C LEU A 278 9.65 9.98 -7.05
N GLU A 279 10.59 10.93 -7.07
CA GLU A 279 11.86 10.82 -7.81
C GLU A 279 12.67 9.60 -7.33
N THR A 280 12.80 9.43 -6.01
CA THR A 280 13.49 8.26 -5.43
C THR A 280 12.79 6.95 -5.83
N ARG A 281 11.45 6.94 -5.83
CA ARG A 281 10.65 5.77 -6.23
C ARG A 281 10.81 5.45 -7.72
N GLU A 282 10.89 6.46 -8.57
CA GLU A 282 11.17 6.30 -9.99
C GLU A 282 12.56 5.70 -10.24
N GLU A 283 13.60 6.23 -9.58
CA GLU A 283 14.96 5.67 -9.68
C GLU A 283 15.03 4.21 -9.21
N MET A 284 14.30 3.87 -8.14
CA MET A 284 14.18 2.49 -7.67
C MET A 284 13.50 1.60 -8.71
N LEU A 285 12.39 2.08 -9.28
CA LEU A 285 11.65 1.36 -10.33
C LEU A 285 12.54 1.10 -11.55
N GLN A 286 13.31 2.11 -12.01
CA GLN A 286 14.23 1.97 -13.14
C GLN A 286 15.34 0.93 -12.88
N ARG A 287 15.89 0.91 -11.66
CA ARG A 287 16.88 -0.11 -11.26
C ARG A 287 16.29 -1.52 -11.29
N GLN A 288 15.12 -1.72 -10.68
CA GLN A 288 14.43 -3.01 -10.68
C GLN A 288 14.06 -3.45 -12.10
N ALA A 289 13.62 -2.52 -12.95
CA ALA A 289 13.28 -2.80 -14.34
C ALA A 289 14.49 -3.27 -15.15
N THR A 290 15.66 -2.68 -14.90
CA THR A 290 16.91 -3.07 -15.55
C THR A 290 17.31 -4.50 -15.18
N GLU A 291 17.25 -4.83 -13.89
CA GLU A 291 17.55 -6.18 -13.37
C GLU A 291 16.58 -7.23 -13.94
N ALA A 292 15.28 -6.95 -13.87
CA ALA A 292 14.24 -7.85 -14.38
C ALA A 292 14.36 -8.05 -15.91
N SER A 293 14.61 -6.97 -16.66
CA SER A 293 14.78 -7.03 -18.12
C SER A 293 15.98 -7.90 -18.52
N ALA A 294 17.09 -7.82 -17.79
CA ALA A 294 18.26 -8.66 -18.05
C ALA A 294 17.91 -10.16 -17.89
N GLY A 295 17.15 -10.51 -16.85
CA GLY A 295 16.65 -11.87 -16.63
C GLY A 295 15.73 -12.35 -17.76
N LEU A 296 14.77 -11.51 -18.18
CA LEU A 296 13.83 -11.85 -19.25
C LEU A 296 14.52 -12.02 -20.62
N VAL A 297 15.54 -11.21 -20.92
CA VAL A 297 16.35 -11.36 -22.13
C VAL A 297 17.12 -12.68 -22.13
N ALA A 298 17.70 -13.07 -20.98
CA ALA A 298 18.40 -14.35 -20.85
C ALA A 298 17.45 -15.54 -21.07
N LEU A 299 16.25 -15.49 -20.47
CA LEU A 299 15.20 -16.51 -20.66
C LEU A 299 14.75 -16.61 -22.11
N ARG A 300 14.56 -15.48 -22.79
CA ARG A 300 14.17 -15.46 -24.21
C ARG A 300 15.22 -16.12 -25.10
N LYS A 301 16.52 -15.90 -24.83
CA LYS A 301 17.63 -16.55 -25.56
C LYS A 301 17.65 -18.06 -25.34
N LEU A 302 17.44 -18.52 -24.11
CA LEU A 302 17.37 -19.96 -23.80
C LEU A 302 16.17 -20.63 -24.50
N ALA A 303 15.01 -19.96 -24.51
CA ALA A 303 13.82 -20.46 -25.17
C ALA A 303 13.95 -20.55 -26.70
N SER A 304 14.74 -19.67 -27.33
CA SER A 304 15.04 -19.79 -28.77
C SER A 304 15.97 -20.96 -29.09
N VAL A 305 16.95 -21.26 -28.22
CA VAL A 305 17.86 -22.40 -28.41
C VAL A 305 17.09 -23.72 -28.25
N GLY A 306 16.18 -23.83 -27.28
CA GLY A 306 15.37 -25.05 -27.09
C GLY A 306 14.43 -25.39 -28.26
N LYS A 307 14.00 -24.38 -29.03
CA LYS A 307 13.20 -24.59 -30.26
C LYS A 307 14.02 -25.11 -31.44
N GLU A 308 15.33 -24.85 -31.47
CA GLU A 308 16.22 -25.41 -32.50
C GLU A 308 16.51 -26.90 -32.26
N TRP A 309 16.47 -27.36 -31.00
CA TRP A 309 16.72 -28.77 -30.65
C TRP A 309 15.49 -29.68 -30.80
N THR A 310 14.29 -29.11 -30.87
CA THR A 310 13.03 -29.86 -31.10
C THR A 310 12.61 -29.91 -32.56
N ALA A 311 13.40 -29.28 -33.45
CA ALA A 311 13.19 -29.24 -34.90
C ALA A 311 14.17 -30.14 -35.69
N ILE A 312 14.89 -31.04 -35.00
CA ILE A 312 15.74 -32.10 -35.56
C ILE A 312 15.09 -33.45 -35.26
#